data_AF-A0A850JQH5-F1
#
_entry.id   AF-A0A850JQH5-F1
#
_cell.length_a   1.000
_cell.length_b   1.000
_cell.length_c   1.000
_cell.angle_alpha   90.00
_cell.angle_beta   90.00
_cell.angle_gamma   90.00
#
_symmetry.space_group_name_H-M   'P 1'
#
loop_
_entity.id
_entity.type
_entity.pdbx_description
1 polymer ?
#
loop_
_entity_poly.entity_id
_entity_poly.type
_entity_poly.pdbx_seq_one_letter_code
_entity_poly.pdbx_strand_id
1 'polypeptide(L)'
;MNQPLINNPTNPVLRSVITGAIASAVASSTINMRKVKNEEISKKEALKDTLKRTSQGAIATGAAVATADYLSQKGGFIKAMTTISVGMAGIYALEVLDDKLNKSCEQQCEEATLIAKEQ
;
A
#
# COMPACT_ATOMS: atom_id res chain seq x y z
N MET A 1 -10.63 17.67 -24.35
CA MET A 1 -10.24 18.23 -23.04
C MET A 1 -9.72 17.08 -22.19
N ASN A 2 -8.39 16.98 -22.02
CA ASN A 2 -7.77 15.91 -21.22
C ASN A 2 -7.70 16.35 -19.77
N GLN A 3 -8.66 15.92 -18.95
CA GLN A 3 -8.56 16.13 -17.50
C GLN A 3 -7.48 15.21 -16.92
N PRO A 4 -6.68 15.69 -15.95
CA PRO A 4 -5.65 14.89 -15.30
C PRO A 4 -6.30 13.67 -14.63
N LEU A 5 -5.71 12.48 -14.82
CA LEU A 5 -6.22 11.20 -14.32
C LEU A 5 -6.53 11.21 -12.81
N ILE A 6 -5.87 12.08 -12.05
CA ILE A 6 -6.00 12.23 -10.61
C ILE A 6 -7.33 12.89 -10.20
N ASN A 7 -7.94 13.72 -11.08
CA ASN A 7 -9.16 14.47 -10.78
C ASN A 7 -10.41 13.92 -11.48
N ASN A 8 -10.35 12.71 -12.05
CA ASN A 8 -11.51 12.07 -12.65
C ASN A 8 -11.98 10.87 -11.80
N PRO A 9 -12.91 11.06 -10.84
CA PRO A 9 -13.43 9.98 -9.98
C PRO A 9 -14.19 8.89 -10.75
N THR A 10 -14.40 9.09 -12.05
CA THR A 10 -15.04 8.14 -12.98
C THR A 10 -14.05 7.15 -13.58
N ASN A 11 -12.72 7.36 -13.44
CA ASN A 11 -11.74 6.42 -13.95
C ASN A 11 -11.82 5.09 -13.15
N PRO A 12 -12.11 3.95 -13.81
CA PRO A 12 -12.35 2.68 -13.12
C PRO A 12 -11.10 2.17 -12.38
N VAL A 13 -9.90 2.40 -12.93
CA VAL A 13 -8.63 2.02 -12.30
C VAL A 13 -8.41 2.86 -11.04
N LEU A 14 -8.54 4.19 -11.12
CA LEU A 14 -8.38 5.06 -9.95
C LEU A 14 -9.39 4.73 -8.85
N ARG A 15 -10.67 4.52 -9.21
CA ARG A 15 -11.70 4.10 -8.26
C ARG A 15 -11.32 2.80 -7.58
N SER A 16 -10.84 1.81 -8.35
CA SER A 16 -10.45 0.51 -7.80
C SER A 16 -9.24 0.58 -6.87
N VAL A 17 -8.27 1.46 -7.14
CA VAL A 17 -7.14 1.74 -6.24
C VAL A 17 -7.65 2.28 -4.90
N ILE A 18 -8.52 3.30 -4.94
CA ILE A 18 -9.09 3.91 -3.73
C ILE A 18 -9.94 2.89 -2.95
N THR A 19 -10.81 2.14 -3.64
CA THR A 19 -11.64 1.12 -3.01
C THR A 19 -10.80 0.01 -2.40
N GLY A 20 -9.78 -0.47 -3.11
CA GLY A 20 -8.82 -1.46 -2.59
C GLY A 20 -8.11 -0.95 -1.35
N ALA A 21 -7.67 0.31 -1.35
CA ALA A 21 -7.05 0.94 -0.19
C ALA A 21 -8.00 0.93 1.03
N ILE A 22 -9.23 1.44 0.86
CA ILE A 22 -10.21 1.54 1.96
C ILE A 22 -10.56 0.16 2.50
N ALA A 23 -10.86 -0.81 1.62
CA ALA A 23 -11.22 -2.16 2.02
C ALA A 23 -10.09 -2.82 2.82
N SER A 24 -8.84 -2.71 2.33
CA SER A 24 -7.67 -3.24 3.02
C SER A 24 -7.39 -2.52 4.33
N ALA A 25 -7.59 -1.21 4.41
CA ALA A 25 -7.43 -0.43 5.64
C ALA A 25 -8.41 -0.87 6.73
N VAL A 26 -9.68 -1.08 6.36
CA VAL A 26 -10.70 -1.57 7.30
C VAL A 26 -10.36 -2.99 7.77
N ALA A 27 -10.04 -3.89 6.83
CA ALA A 27 -9.66 -5.26 7.16
C ALA A 27 -8.42 -5.30 8.06
N SER A 28 -7.35 -4.56 7.73
CA SER A 28 -6.13 -4.53 8.54
C SER A 28 -6.34 -3.87 9.88
N SER A 29 -7.12 -2.78 9.95
CA SER A 29 -7.40 -2.10 11.22
C SER A 29 -8.14 -3.01 12.19
N THR A 30 -9.12 -3.78 11.71
CA THR A 30 -9.86 -4.73 12.56
C THR A 30 -8.96 -5.87 13.05
N ILE A 31 -8.10 -6.42 12.18
CA ILE A 31 -7.12 -7.45 12.56
C ILE A 31 -6.13 -6.89 13.57
N ASN A 32 -5.57 -5.70 13.31
CA ASN A 32 -4.53 -5.12 14.15
C ASN A 32 -5.07 -4.60 15.49
N MET A 33 -6.31 -4.14 15.57
CA MET A 33 -6.95 -3.82 16.85
C MET A 33 -7.04 -5.04 17.77
N ARG A 34 -7.28 -6.24 17.22
CA ARG A 34 -7.25 -7.47 18.01
C ARG A 34 -5.84 -7.79 18.49
N LYS A 35 -4.84 -7.69 17.61
CA LYS A 35 -3.43 -7.92 17.97
C LYS A 35 -2.92 -6.96 19.04
N VAL A 36 -3.29 -5.68 18.97
CA VAL A 36 -2.97 -4.67 20.01
C VAL A 36 -3.66 -5.03 21.32
N LYS A 37 -4.92 -5.46 21.29
CA LYS A 37 -5.66 -5.86 22.49
C LYS A 37 -5.07 -7.11 23.15
N ASN A 38 -4.50 -8.00 22.34
CA ASN A 38 -3.81 -9.21 22.80
C ASN A 38 -2.33 -8.96 23.16
N GLU A 39 -1.86 -7.69 23.15
CA GLU A 39 -0.46 -7.31 23.40
C GLU A 39 0.55 -7.99 22.45
N GLU A 40 0.10 -8.45 21.28
CA GLU A 40 0.94 -9.10 20.27
C GLU A 40 1.74 -8.10 19.44
N ILE A 41 1.22 -6.89 19.26
CA ILE A 41 1.87 -5.79 18.53
C ILE A 41 1.61 -4.45 19.20
N SER A 42 2.51 -3.49 19.01
CA SER A 42 2.31 -2.12 19.49
C SER A 42 1.31 -1.34 18.62
N LYS A 43 0.75 -0.24 19.15
CA LYS A 43 -0.10 0.68 18.36
C LYS A 43 0.65 1.27 17.15
N LYS A 44 1.94 1.53 17.29
CA LYS A 44 2.80 2.10 16.23
C LYS A 44 2.99 1.08 15.10
N GLU A 45 3.20 -0.17 15.47
CA GLU A 45 3.32 -1.30 14.54
C GLU A 45 1.99 -1.66 13.87
N ALA A 46 0.88 -1.58 14.61
CA ALA A 46 -0.47 -1.70 14.06
C ALA A 46 -0.78 -0.66 12.99
N LEU A 47 -0.35 0.59 13.19
CA LEU A 47 -0.50 1.65 12.19
C LEU A 47 0.37 1.39 10.96
N LYS A 48 1.63 0.96 11.16
CA LYS A 48 2.56 0.63 10.08
C LYS A 48 2.02 -0.53 9.22
N ASP A 49 1.55 -1.60 9.86
CA ASP A 49 0.97 -2.76 9.16
C ASP A 49 -0.33 -2.39 8.44
N THR A 50 -1.18 -1.55 9.04
CA THR A 50 -2.37 -1.04 8.34
C THR A 50 -1.98 -0.23 7.11
N LEU A 51 -0.99 0.67 7.21
CA LEU A 51 -0.53 1.46 6.07
C LEU A 51 0.04 0.56 4.97
N LYS A 52 0.89 -0.41 5.32
CA LYS A 52 1.45 -1.39 4.38
C LYS A 52 0.33 -2.16 3.66
N ARG A 53 -0.62 -2.73 4.40
CA ARG A 53 -1.74 -3.49 3.82
C ARG A 53 -2.67 -2.61 2.99
N THR A 54 -2.89 -1.37 3.40
CA THR A 54 -3.67 -0.37 2.63
C THR A 54 -3.01 -0.11 1.28
N SER A 55 -1.71 0.19 1.26
CA SER A 55 -0.96 0.42 0.02
C SER A 55 -0.91 -0.82 -0.86
N GLN A 56 -0.68 -1.99 -0.28
CA GLN A 56 -0.69 -3.26 -1.01
C GLN A 56 -2.07 -3.56 -1.62
N GLY A 57 -3.15 -3.35 -0.86
CA GLY A 57 -4.52 -3.49 -1.34
C GLY A 57 -4.86 -2.56 -2.49
N ALA A 58 -4.37 -1.32 -2.42
CA ALA A 58 -4.54 -0.33 -3.47
C ALA A 58 -3.85 -0.75 -4.77
N ILE A 59 -2.56 -1.12 -4.71
CA ILE A 59 -1.79 -1.57 -5.87
C ILE A 59 -2.37 -2.86 -6.45
N ALA A 60 -2.63 -3.86 -5.61
CA ALA A 60 -3.16 -5.15 -6.06
C ALA A 60 -4.50 -4.99 -6.80
N THR A 61 -5.42 -4.21 -6.21
CA THR A 61 -6.74 -3.96 -6.82
C THR A 61 -6.64 -3.15 -8.10
N GLY A 62 -5.86 -2.06 -8.09
CA GLY A 62 -5.62 -1.22 -9.26
C GLY A 62 -5.01 -1.98 -10.43
N ALA A 63 -3.97 -2.77 -10.15
CA ALA A 63 -3.30 -3.61 -11.13
C ALA A 63 -4.25 -4.68 -11.69
N ALA A 64 -5.06 -5.31 -10.84
CA ALA A 64 -6.04 -6.31 -11.27
C ALA A 64 -7.10 -5.71 -12.21
N VAL A 65 -7.67 -4.56 -11.86
CA VAL A 65 -8.68 -3.89 -12.71
C VAL A 65 -8.08 -3.39 -14.02
N ALA A 66 -6.88 -2.78 -13.99
CA ALA A 66 -6.20 -2.36 -15.21
C ALA A 66 -5.82 -3.56 -16.11
N THR A 67 -5.38 -4.66 -15.51
CA THR A 67 -5.09 -5.91 -16.22
C THR A 67 -6.36 -6.47 -16.87
N ALA A 68 -7.49 -6.50 -16.15
CA ALA A 68 -8.77 -6.98 -16.67
C ALA A 68 -9.29 -6.11 -17.83
N ASP A 69 -9.12 -4.79 -17.75
CA ASP A 69 -9.45 -3.86 -18.83
C ASP A 69 -8.61 -4.15 -20.09
N TYR A 70 -7.29 -4.34 -19.93
CA TYR A 70 -6.42 -4.68 -21.05
C TYR A 70 -6.67 -6.08 -21.62
N LEU A 71 -6.96 -7.09 -20.79
CA LEU A 71 -7.30 -8.44 -21.27
C LEU A 71 -8.52 -8.44 -22.18
N SER A 72 -9.47 -7.53 -21.94
CA SER A 72 -10.70 -7.41 -22.73
C SER A 72 -10.49 -6.73 -24.09
N GLN A 73 -9.31 -6.13 -24.35
CA GLN A 73 -8.99 -5.46 -25.61
C GLN A 73 -8.31 -6.40 -26.60
N LYS A 74 -8.61 -6.25 -27.91
CA LYS A 74 -7.90 -6.97 -28.98
C LYS A 74 -6.39 -6.68 -28.90
N GLY A 75 -5.57 -7.72 -28.76
CA GLY A 75 -4.11 -7.61 -28.61
C GLY A 75 -3.64 -7.07 -27.26
N GLY A 76 -4.53 -6.93 -26.27
CA GLY A 76 -4.20 -6.37 -24.97
C GLY A 76 -3.52 -7.35 -24.00
N PHE A 77 -3.29 -8.61 -24.38
CA PHE A 77 -2.63 -9.61 -23.53
C PHE A 77 -1.23 -9.18 -23.07
N ILE A 78 -0.40 -8.62 -23.96
CA ILE A 78 0.93 -8.13 -23.57
C ILE A 78 0.82 -6.95 -22.60
N LYS A 79 -0.14 -6.05 -22.80
CA LYS A 79 -0.39 -4.94 -21.87
C LYS A 79 -0.84 -5.45 -20.51
N ALA A 80 -1.76 -6.41 -20.48
CA ALA A 80 -2.21 -7.07 -19.26
C ALA A 80 -1.04 -7.72 -18.50
N MET A 81 -0.19 -8.48 -19.19
CA MET A 81 1.00 -9.09 -18.60
C MET A 81 1.97 -8.04 -18.04
N THR A 82 2.22 -6.97 -18.78
CA THR A 82 3.06 -5.87 -18.27
C THR A 82 2.45 -5.21 -17.04
N THR A 83 1.13 -4.95 -17.05
CA THR A 83 0.44 -4.30 -15.93
C THR A 83 0.47 -5.16 -14.67
N ILE A 84 0.21 -6.47 -14.77
CA ILE A 84 0.31 -7.35 -13.60
C ILE A 84 1.74 -7.45 -13.10
N SER A 85 2.74 -7.51 -13.99
CA SER A 85 4.16 -7.49 -13.61
C SER A 85 4.55 -6.20 -12.89
N VAL A 86 4.12 -5.04 -13.39
CA VAL A 86 4.34 -3.75 -12.71
C VAL A 86 3.63 -3.71 -11.36
N GLY A 87 2.41 -4.25 -11.26
CA GLY A 87 1.69 -4.39 -10.00
C GLY A 87 2.47 -5.21 -8.98
N MET A 88 2.94 -6.40 -9.39
CA MET A 88 3.76 -7.27 -8.54
C MET A 88 5.08 -6.61 -8.12
N ALA A 89 5.77 -5.96 -9.07
CA ALA A 89 6.99 -5.21 -8.77
C ALA A 89 6.73 -4.05 -7.79
N GLY A 90 5.58 -3.37 -7.90
CA GLY A 90 5.16 -2.33 -6.96
C GLY A 90 4.94 -2.86 -5.54
N ILE A 91 4.30 -4.02 -5.40
CA ILE A 91 4.13 -4.69 -4.09
C ILE A 91 5.50 -5.05 -3.49
N TYR A 92 6.38 -5.65 -4.29
CA TYR A 92 7.73 -6.01 -3.84
C TYR A 92 8.55 -4.78 -3.44
N ALA A 93 8.49 -3.71 -4.23
CA ALA A 93 9.15 -2.45 -3.91
C ALA A 93 8.64 -1.86 -2.59
N LEU A 94 7.33 -1.92 -2.33
CA LEU A 94 6.76 -1.50 -1.04
C LEU A 94 7.31 -2.33 0.13
N GLU A 95 7.45 -3.64 -0.04
CA GLU A 95 7.99 -4.52 1.00
C GLU A 95 9.46 -4.20 1.30
N VAL A 96 10.29 -4.05 0.25
CA VAL A 96 11.69 -3.66 0.41
C VAL A 96 11.83 -2.28 1.06
N LEU A 97 10.95 -1.34 0.70
CA LEU A 97 10.94 -0.01 1.29
C LEU A 97 10.53 -0.06 2.75
N ASP A 98 9.50 -0.83 3.10
CA ASP A 98 9.05 -1.05 4.47
C ASP A 98 10.15 -1.66 5.36
N ASP A 99 10.91 -2.61 4.84
CA ASP A 99 12.05 -3.24 5.51
C ASP A 99 13.20 -2.24 5.73
N LYS A 100 13.51 -1.42 4.72
CA LYS A 100 14.55 -0.38 4.80
C LYS A 100 14.14 0.74 5.77
N LEU A 101 12.89 1.21 5.71
CA LEU A 101 12.38 2.22 6.63
C LEU A 101 12.32 1.70 8.07
N ASN A 102 12.01 0.42 8.28
CA ASN A 102 12.05 -0.16 9.62
C ASN A 102 13.46 -0.07 10.22
N LYS A 103 14.47 -0.46 9.41
CA LYS A 103 15.88 -0.41 9.80
C LYS A 103 16.36 1.01 10.08
N SER A 104 15.97 1.99 9.26
CA SER A 104 16.33 3.39 9.49
C SER A 104 15.56 4.03 10.65
N CYS A 105 14.33 3.58 10.96
CA CYS A 105 13.56 4.08 12.10
C CYS A 105 14.07 3.53 13.43
N GLU A 106 14.64 2.32 13.48
CA GLU A 106 15.44 1.85 14.62
C GLU A 106 16.64 2.78 14.87
N GLN A 107 17.33 3.23 13.82
CA GLN A 107 18.47 4.15 13.95
C GLN A 107 18.07 5.59 14.36
N GLN A 108 16.94 6.12 13.87
CA GLN A 108 16.47 7.47 14.24
C GLN A 108 15.75 7.55 15.60
N CYS A 109 15.26 6.44 16.16
CA CYS A 109 14.66 6.44 17.50
C CYS A 109 15.73 6.46 18.61
N GLU A 110 16.95 6.02 18.30
CA GLU A 110 18.11 6.11 19.20
C GLU A 110 18.67 7.55 19.25
N GLU A 111 18.74 8.25 18.12
CA GLU A 111 19.27 9.62 18.06
C GLU A 111 18.35 10.65 18.74
N ALA A 112 17.02 10.45 18.73
CA ALA A 112 16.08 11.33 19.43
C ALA A 112 16.09 11.17 20.97
N THR A 113 16.63 10.06 21.48
CA THR A 113 16.68 9.79 22.93
C THR A 113 17.94 10.36 23.58
N LEU A 114 19.04 10.51 22.82
CA LEU A 114 20.28 11.12 23.32
C LEU A 114 20.19 12.65 23.47
N ILE A 115 19.45 13.33 22.59
CA ILE A 115 19.30 14.80 22.63
C ILE A 115 18.38 15.25 23.80
N ALA A 116 17.49 14.37 24.28
CA ALA A 116 16.59 14.67 25.39
C ALA A 116 17.21 14.44 26.79
N LYS A 117 18.46 13.94 26.87
CA LYS A 117 19.15 13.67 28.14
C LYS A 117 20.21 14.72 28.51
N GLU A 118 20.48 15.67 27.61
CA GLU A 118 21.40 16.80 27.83
C GLU A 118 20.68 18.16 27.96
N GLN A 119 19.36 18.17 28.17
CA GLN A 119 18.58 19.37 28.52
C GLN A 119 17.93 19.23 29.89
#